data_AF-A0A8H4KIK8-F1
#
_entry.id   AF-A0A8H4KIK8-F1
#
_cell.length_a   1.000
_cell.length_b   1.000
_cell.length_c   1.000
_cell.angle_alpha   90.00
_cell.angle_beta   90.00
_cell.angle_gamma   90.00
#
_symmetry.space_group_name_H-M   'P 1'
#
loop_
_entity.id
_entity.type
_entity.pdbx_description
1 polymer ?
#
loop_
_entity_poly.entity_id
_entity_poly.type
_entity_poly.pdbx_seq_one_letter_code
_entity_poly.pdbx_strand_id
1 'polypeptide(L)'
;MAFRFLAGLTRNQLLAGGAAIGGTGLATSLAESDSKKLQALEAQVQFKTSSIHPTPVGYLPWQIRNDYPTSDILKARLQEQSKDGSLPDAPLPGPAPGLPDDFEGKNAPWLKIDYETDPETYGETIREYCFAGNVNNQFRVQENKVRSWYHAPWMHYRDPNSSCTEREPINGFTFERATPAFEFSDKQDQKLQNWAIGFYNATVFGDMWKDPDNPDFSENKHFPEGTCVFKILLNNSTKEQMPIQDGAPEMHAVISKSTDNGKERNNYPSKLRLIQVDFAVVDPRAPIGWVFGTFMFNKHHSKKEPWDKLTLVGLQWGNDPLFTQKDYDKTFGPKNEHPKPKECWINPEAEEIRIKEKGTRPFWGWNGRMNGPADNYISACASCHSTSTSHPMPNGKFKTVDGKKVADNYSLVPPLTMQSRPLPKEGDNKKGWDSVMLYFRNVPSGVPFDEGLDPNNPEVPNPSIKSKVKSADYSLQLQVGWANYKKWKEENSTKVQSLVQGTKYVIGTDVRGASDLSQRDQGRQEGPENQVE
;
A
#
# COMPACT_ATOMS: atom_id res chain seq x y z
N MET A 1 -2.12 30.41 15.78
CA MET A 1 -1.13 31.48 15.50
C MET A 1 -0.03 30.92 14.61
N ALA A 2 -0.23 30.94 13.29
CA ALA A 2 0.82 30.79 12.27
C ALA A 2 0.21 31.17 10.91
N PHE A 3 -0.09 32.45 10.74
CA PHE A 3 -0.38 33.09 9.46
C PHE A 3 0.40 34.39 9.47
N ARG A 4 1.65 34.34 9.00
CA ARG A 4 2.52 35.47 8.61
C ARG A 4 3.93 34.94 8.39
N PHE A 5 4.27 34.61 7.16
CA PHE A 5 5.58 34.94 6.59
C PHE A 5 5.44 34.89 5.06
N LEU A 6 5.92 35.96 4.40
CA LEU A 6 5.83 36.31 2.96
C LEU A 6 4.74 37.32 2.57
N ALA A 7 4.72 38.45 3.29
CA ALA A 7 4.54 39.74 2.64
C ALA A 7 5.95 40.24 2.25
N GLY A 8 6.25 40.36 0.96
CA GLY A 8 7.59 40.78 0.54
C GLY A 8 7.89 40.72 -0.95
N LEU A 9 6.93 40.97 -1.84
CA LEU A 9 7.18 41.35 -3.23
C LEU A 9 6.14 42.42 -3.59
N THR A 10 6.54 43.69 -3.50
CA THR A 10 5.71 44.82 -3.91
C THR A 10 5.61 44.86 -5.43
N ARG A 11 4.38 45.11 -5.91
CA ARG A 11 3.92 45.14 -7.31
C ARG A 11 4.67 46.10 -8.26
N ASN A 12 5.67 46.83 -7.78
CA ASN A 12 6.28 47.98 -8.48
C ASN A 12 7.72 47.80 -8.97
N GLN A 13 8.32 46.60 -8.88
CA GLN A 13 9.65 46.35 -9.48
C GLN A 13 9.61 45.62 -10.84
N LEU A 14 8.42 45.35 -11.39
CA LEU A 14 8.26 44.70 -12.70
C LEU A 14 8.10 45.68 -13.88
N LEU A 15 8.16 47.00 -13.65
CA LEU A 15 7.85 48.03 -14.66
C LEU A 15 9.02 48.94 -15.07
N ALA A 16 10.27 48.64 -14.70
CA ALA A 16 11.43 49.41 -15.15
C ALA A 16 12.53 48.48 -15.64
N GLY A 17 12.35 47.97 -16.86
CA GLY A 17 13.29 47.04 -17.49
C GLY A 17 12.97 46.78 -18.96
N GLY A 18 12.90 47.86 -19.75
CA GLY A 18 13.32 47.89 -21.16
C GLY A 18 12.71 46.88 -22.12
N ALA A 19 11.75 47.38 -22.91
CA ALA A 19 11.34 46.81 -24.18
C ALA A 19 12.54 46.41 -25.06
N ALA A 20 12.65 45.12 -25.36
CA ALA A 20 13.03 44.51 -26.64
C ALA A 20 13.34 43.03 -26.37
N ILE A 21 12.90 42.15 -27.29
CA ILE A 21 13.21 40.71 -27.36
C ILE A 21 12.29 39.80 -26.50
N GLY A 22 11.42 39.03 -27.17
CA GLY A 22 10.99 37.69 -26.71
C GLY A 22 10.18 37.52 -25.40
N GLY A 23 9.52 38.56 -24.89
CA GLY A 23 8.92 38.58 -23.54
C GLY A 23 7.85 37.52 -23.22
N THR A 24 7.17 36.93 -24.22
CA THR A 24 6.20 35.85 -23.97
C THR A 24 6.86 34.52 -23.62
N GLY A 25 8.05 34.23 -24.19
CA GLY A 25 8.80 33.00 -23.93
C GLY A 25 9.47 32.98 -22.56
N LEU A 26 10.11 34.09 -22.18
CA LEU A 26 10.79 34.22 -20.88
C LEU A 26 9.80 34.22 -19.70
N ALA A 27 8.70 34.98 -19.79
CA ALA A 27 7.68 34.98 -18.74
C ALA A 27 6.97 33.61 -18.61
N THR A 28 6.72 32.93 -19.74
CA THR A 28 6.18 31.56 -19.73
C THR A 28 7.19 30.58 -19.10
N SER A 29 8.47 30.67 -19.43
CA SER A 29 9.51 29.81 -18.86
C SER A 29 9.69 30.01 -17.35
N LEU A 30 9.59 31.26 -16.86
CA LEU A 30 9.69 31.57 -15.44
C LEU A 30 8.46 31.07 -14.68
N ALA A 31 7.25 31.31 -15.20
CA ALA A 31 6.01 30.80 -14.60
C ALA A 31 5.97 29.26 -14.57
N GLU A 32 6.44 28.59 -15.63
CA GLU A 32 6.60 27.14 -15.66
C GLU A 32 7.65 26.65 -14.65
N SER A 33 8.73 27.40 -14.44
CA SER A 33 9.77 27.06 -13.46
C SER A 33 9.29 27.19 -12.02
N ASP A 34 8.53 28.24 -11.70
CA ASP A 34 7.99 28.47 -10.36
C ASP A 34 6.83 27.51 -10.05
N SER A 35 6.00 27.20 -11.05
CA SER A 35 5.02 26.10 -11.03
C SER A 35 5.67 24.77 -10.64
N LYS A 36 6.77 24.40 -11.30
CA LYS A 36 7.49 23.14 -11.01
C LYS A 36 8.07 23.14 -9.60
N LYS A 37 8.63 24.26 -9.12
CA LYS A 37 9.13 24.39 -7.75
C LYS A 37 8.02 24.28 -6.70
N LEU A 38 6.85 24.86 -6.94
CA LEU A 38 5.71 24.77 -6.03
C LEU A 38 5.20 23.32 -5.96
N GLN A 39 5.05 22.65 -7.10
CA GLN A 39 4.63 21.24 -7.14
C GLN A 39 5.64 20.33 -6.43
N ALA A 40 6.94 20.58 -6.56
CA ALA A 40 7.99 19.89 -5.82
C ALA A 40 7.82 20.08 -4.30
N LEU A 41 7.68 21.33 -3.82
CA LEU A 41 7.46 21.58 -2.39
C LEU A 41 6.20 20.87 -1.85
N GLU A 42 5.12 20.82 -2.63
CA GLU A 42 3.91 20.11 -2.26
C GLU A 42 4.13 18.59 -2.18
N ALA A 43 4.87 17.98 -3.11
CA ALA A 43 5.16 16.54 -3.07
C ALA A 43 5.92 16.15 -1.80
N GLN A 44 6.89 16.97 -1.35
CA GLN A 44 7.60 16.75 -0.09
C GLN A 44 6.67 16.84 1.13
N VAL A 45 5.76 17.81 1.14
CA VAL A 45 4.73 17.93 2.20
C VAL A 45 3.84 16.70 2.20
N GLN A 46 3.29 16.31 1.04
CA GLN A 46 2.43 15.14 0.91
C GLN A 46 3.13 13.86 1.30
N PHE A 47 4.42 13.70 0.96
CA PHE A 47 5.21 12.56 1.36
C PHE A 47 5.22 12.41 2.89
N LYS A 48 5.28 13.51 3.64
CA LYS A 48 5.25 13.52 5.12
C LYS A 48 3.83 13.57 5.73
N THR A 49 2.78 13.67 4.91
CA THR A 49 1.40 13.70 5.39
C THR A 49 0.98 12.33 5.91
N SER A 50 0.46 12.31 7.13
CA SER A 50 0.07 11.08 7.81
C SER A 50 -1.38 10.69 7.51
N SER A 51 -2.28 11.68 7.52
CA SER A 51 -3.70 11.55 7.19
C SER A 51 -4.23 12.89 6.68
N ILE A 52 -5.26 12.85 5.85
CA ILE A 52 -6.03 14.03 5.43
C ILE A 52 -7.30 14.25 6.26
N HIS A 53 -7.60 13.33 7.20
CA HIS A 53 -8.78 13.40 8.03
C HIS A 53 -8.47 14.14 9.35
N PRO A 54 -9.43 14.88 9.90
CA PRO A 54 -9.22 15.58 11.18
C PRO A 54 -9.13 14.58 12.34
N THR A 55 -8.15 14.77 13.21
CA THR A 55 -8.05 14.01 14.47
C THR A 55 -9.18 14.42 15.42
N PRO A 56 -9.95 13.47 15.98
CA PRO A 56 -10.98 13.79 16.98
C PRO A 56 -10.41 14.44 18.24
N VAL A 57 -11.23 15.23 18.92
CA VAL A 57 -10.87 15.86 20.20
C VAL A 57 -10.45 14.79 21.22
N GLY A 58 -9.35 15.05 21.94
CA GLY A 58 -8.80 14.13 22.94
C GLY A 58 -7.81 13.09 22.40
N TYR A 59 -7.54 13.09 21.10
CA TYR A 59 -6.55 12.21 20.47
C TYR A 59 -5.41 13.02 19.86
N LEU A 60 -4.21 12.44 19.89
CA LEU A 60 -3.05 13.00 19.18
C LEU A 60 -3.02 12.46 17.75
N PRO A 61 -2.65 13.29 16.76
CA PRO A 61 -2.48 12.82 15.40
C PRO A 61 -1.39 11.75 15.36
N TRP A 62 -1.66 10.66 14.65
CA TRP A 62 -0.63 9.69 14.30
C TRP A 62 0.35 10.29 13.29
N GLN A 63 1.61 9.90 13.41
CA GLN A 63 2.69 10.38 12.55
C GLN A 63 3.27 9.22 11.74
N ILE A 64 3.32 9.39 10.43
CA ILE A 64 4.02 8.48 9.53
C ILE A 64 5.52 8.56 9.78
N ARG A 65 6.14 7.38 9.95
CA ARG A 65 7.59 7.20 9.86
C ARG A 65 8.00 6.73 8.46
N ASN A 66 8.68 7.60 7.72
CA ASN A 66 9.12 7.39 6.33
C ASN A 66 10.48 8.07 6.03
N ASP A 67 11.26 8.27 7.07
CA ASP A 67 12.66 8.69 7.07
C ASP A 67 13.56 7.48 6.80
N TYR A 68 13.32 6.82 5.67
CA TYR A 68 14.00 5.58 5.34
C TYR A 68 15.51 5.79 5.19
N PRO A 69 16.32 4.81 5.58
CA PRO A 69 17.70 4.67 5.11
C PRO A 69 17.73 4.51 3.57
N THR A 70 18.73 5.08 2.90
CA THR A 70 19.02 4.76 1.49
C THR A 70 20.16 3.75 1.40
N SER A 71 20.18 2.92 0.36
CA SER A 71 21.21 1.89 0.17
C SER A 71 22.62 2.48 0.06
N ASP A 72 22.79 3.67 -0.50
CA ASP A 72 24.08 4.36 -0.58
C ASP A 72 24.62 4.75 0.80
N ILE A 73 23.77 5.33 1.65
CA ILE A 73 24.14 5.71 3.02
C ILE A 73 24.53 4.46 3.81
N LEU A 74 23.85 3.33 3.55
CA LEU A 74 24.15 2.07 4.21
C LEU A 74 25.45 1.45 3.74
N LYS A 75 25.70 1.43 2.42
CA LYS A 75 26.98 0.97 1.86
C LYS A 75 28.15 1.77 2.43
N ALA A 76 27.99 3.09 2.58
CA ALA A 76 29.00 3.95 3.19
C ALA A 76 29.26 3.56 4.67
N ARG A 77 28.22 3.37 5.47
CA ARG A 77 28.36 2.92 6.88
C ARG A 77 29.07 1.57 7.00
N LEU A 78 28.69 0.59 6.19
CA LEU A 78 29.32 -0.73 6.20
C LEU A 78 30.80 -0.67 5.79
N GLN A 79 31.13 0.18 4.81
CA GLN A 79 32.52 0.40 4.39
C GLN A 79 33.35 1.08 5.48
N GLU A 80 32.80 2.04 6.22
CA GLU A 80 33.47 2.68 7.35
C GLU A 80 33.68 1.70 8.52
N GLN A 81 32.67 0.92 8.89
CA GLN A 81 32.78 -0.13 9.92
C GLN A 81 33.86 -1.17 9.59
N SER A 82 33.96 -1.58 8.31
CA SER A 82 34.98 -2.56 7.86
C SER A 82 36.42 -2.06 7.95
N LYS A 83 36.63 -0.74 8.06
CA LYS A 83 37.97 -0.12 8.07
C LYS A 83 38.55 0.11 9.46
N ASP A 84 37.71 0.26 10.49
CA ASP A 84 38.18 0.69 11.82
C ASP A 84 38.07 -0.39 12.90
N GLY A 85 37.23 -1.42 12.75
CA GLY A 85 37.04 -2.43 13.81
C GLY A 85 36.43 -1.89 15.13
N SER A 86 36.28 -0.56 15.26
CA SER A 86 35.55 0.14 16.31
C SER A 86 34.22 0.71 15.79
N LEU A 87 33.21 0.67 16.66
CA LEU A 87 31.93 1.37 16.46
C LEU A 87 32.17 2.89 16.47
N PRO A 88 31.56 3.69 15.58
CA PRO A 88 31.70 5.14 15.62
C PRO A 88 30.94 5.76 16.79
N ASP A 89 31.66 6.40 17.70
CA ASP A 89 31.19 7.15 18.88
C ASP A 89 30.57 8.53 18.57
N ALA A 90 30.06 8.77 17.35
CA ALA A 90 29.45 10.06 17.01
C ALA A 90 27.93 10.08 17.28
N PRO A 91 27.42 10.93 18.19
CA PRO A 91 25.99 11.11 18.39
C PRO A 91 25.41 12.10 17.37
N LEU A 92 24.48 11.61 16.52
CA LEU A 92 23.50 12.41 15.78
C LEU A 92 22.09 12.05 16.29
N PRO A 93 21.10 12.96 16.23
CA PRO A 93 19.84 12.85 16.98
C PRO A 93 19.09 11.55 16.63
N GLY A 94 18.91 10.67 17.61
CA GLY A 94 18.53 9.25 17.46
C GLY A 94 17.03 8.92 17.22
N PRO A 95 16.57 7.66 17.41
CA PRO A 95 17.29 6.45 17.83
C PRO A 95 17.73 5.53 16.67
N ALA A 96 18.77 4.76 16.99
CA ALA A 96 19.42 3.68 16.25
C ALA A 96 18.58 2.36 16.25
N PRO A 97 19.19 1.17 16.20
CA PRO A 97 19.73 0.42 15.07
C PRO A 97 18.84 -0.81 14.73
N GLY A 98 18.77 -1.21 13.46
CA GLY A 98 18.37 -2.57 13.08
C GLY A 98 19.60 -3.47 13.17
N LEU A 99 20.07 -3.77 14.39
CA LEU A 99 21.44 -4.23 14.69
C LEU A 99 22.52 -3.25 14.14
N PRO A 100 23.62 -3.00 14.86
CA PRO A 100 24.76 -2.27 14.28
C PRO A 100 25.30 -2.92 12.99
N ASP A 101 25.01 -4.21 12.75
CA ASP A 101 25.71 -5.04 11.76
C ASP A 101 24.80 -5.77 10.74
N ASP A 102 23.47 -5.60 10.77
CA ASP A 102 22.57 -6.40 9.90
C ASP A 102 21.38 -5.62 9.32
N PHE A 103 21.70 -4.55 8.61
CA PHE A 103 20.70 -3.66 8.05
C PHE A 103 19.80 -4.30 6.98
N GLU A 104 20.31 -5.31 6.27
CA GLU A 104 19.53 -6.04 5.28
C GLU A 104 18.73 -7.19 5.90
N GLY A 105 19.04 -7.60 7.14
CA GLY A 105 18.39 -8.73 7.81
C GLY A 105 18.97 -10.09 7.41
N LYS A 106 20.19 -10.16 6.87
CA LYS A 106 20.89 -11.42 6.53
C LYS A 106 21.09 -12.33 7.74
N ASN A 107 21.11 -11.78 8.94
CA ASN A 107 21.15 -12.49 10.21
C ASN A 107 19.76 -12.56 10.87
N ALA A 108 18.69 -12.34 10.11
CA ALA A 108 17.33 -12.43 10.60
C ALA A 108 17.11 -13.80 11.28
N PRO A 109 16.49 -13.81 12.47
CA PRO A 109 16.49 -15.00 13.31
C PRO A 109 15.73 -16.18 12.68
N TRP A 110 14.73 -15.92 11.84
CA TRP A 110 13.95 -16.95 11.16
C TRP A 110 14.73 -17.71 10.08
N LEU A 111 15.80 -17.14 9.52
CA LEU A 111 16.62 -17.80 8.50
C LEU A 111 17.36 -19.04 9.04
N LYS A 112 17.44 -19.19 10.37
CA LYS A 112 18.02 -20.36 11.04
C LYS A 112 17.02 -21.51 11.22
N ILE A 113 15.75 -21.28 10.92
CA ILE A 113 14.66 -22.24 11.13
C ILE A 113 14.13 -22.62 9.75
N ASP A 114 13.88 -23.90 9.53
CA ASP A 114 13.28 -24.41 8.31
C ASP A 114 11.75 -24.31 8.43
N TYR A 115 11.13 -23.50 7.58
CA TYR A 115 9.69 -23.23 7.65
C TYR A 115 8.82 -24.41 7.19
N GLU A 116 9.36 -25.40 6.47
CA GLU A 116 8.62 -26.58 6.04
C GLU A 116 8.53 -27.62 7.16
N THR A 117 9.61 -27.73 7.94
CA THR A 117 9.74 -28.75 9.00
C THR A 117 9.41 -28.22 10.40
N ASP A 118 9.58 -26.92 10.66
CA ASP A 118 9.27 -26.27 11.94
C ASP A 118 8.53 -24.91 11.74
N PRO A 119 7.32 -24.95 11.14
CA PRO A 119 6.58 -23.74 10.78
C PRO A 119 6.15 -22.91 11.99
N GLU A 120 5.87 -23.54 13.12
CA GLU A 120 5.44 -22.84 14.34
C GLU A 120 6.58 -22.02 14.94
N THR A 121 7.76 -22.62 15.13
CA THR A 121 8.92 -21.87 15.65
C THR A 121 9.34 -20.78 14.68
N TYR A 122 9.26 -21.03 13.37
CA TYR A 122 9.51 -20.03 12.33
C TYR A 122 8.59 -18.82 12.47
N GLY A 123 7.27 -19.05 12.51
CA GLY A 123 6.29 -17.99 12.67
C GLY A 123 6.43 -17.24 14.00
N GLU A 124 6.56 -17.95 15.12
CA GLU A 124 6.70 -17.36 16.46
C GLU A 124 7.95 -16.47 16.56
N THR A 125 9.07 -16.90 15.96
CA THR A 125 10.30 -16.11 15.88
C THR A 125 10.08 -14.79 15.13
N ILE A 126 9.29 -14.80 14.06
CA ILE A 126 8.95 -13.59 13.30
C ILE A 126 8.02 -12.69 14.13
N ARG A 127 7.03 -13.26 14.84
CA ARG A 127 6.16 -12.48 15.73
C ARG A 127 6.98 -11.76 16.80
N GLU A 128 7.88 -12.46 17.48
CA GLU A 128 8.77 -11.87 18.49
C GLU A 128 9.64 -10.76 17.88
N TYR A 129 10.17 -10.98 16.68
CA TYR A 129 10.92 -9.96 15.95
C TYR A 129 10.07 -8.71 15.67
N CYS A 130 8.83 -8.89 15.22
CA CYS A 130 7.89 -7.80 14.91
C CYS A 130 7.44 -7.05 16.16
N PHE A 131 7.22 -7.74 17.27
CA PHE A 131 6.62 -7.16 18.47
C PHE A 131 7.61 -6.48 19.41
N ALA A 132 8.90 -6.83 19.31
CA ALA A 132 9.93 -6.26 20.17
C ALA A 132 9.94 -4.72 20.09
N GLY A 133 9.61 -4.08 21.21
CA GLY A 133 9.47 -2.63 21.34
C GLY A 133 8.17 -2.04 20.78
N ASN A 134 7.53 -2.66 19.79
CA ASN A 134 6.33 -2.13 19.15
C ASN A 134 5.09 -2.21 20.06
N VAL A 135 4.89 -3.34 20.75
CA VAL A 135 3.74 -3.51 21.66
C VAL A 135 3.73 -2.45 22.76
N ASN A 136 4.88 -2.19 23.38
CA ASN A 136 5.03 -1.23 24.48
C ASN A 136 4.75 0.22 24.06
N ASN A 137 4.97 0.55 22.78
CA ASN A 137 4.73 1.89 22.23
C ASN A 137 3.43 1.98 21.42
N GLN A 138 2.51 1.02 21.59
CA GLN A 138 1.23 0.99 20.88
C GLN A 138 1.39 1.06 19.36
N PHE A 139 2.46 0.45 18.84
CA PHE A 139 2.83 0.45 17.42
C PHE A 139 3.12 1.84 16.82
N ARG A 140 3.43 2.85 17.66
CA ARG A 140 4.07 4.10 17.22
C ARG A 140 5.55 3.83 16.96
N VAL A 141 5.85 3.31 15.78
CA VAL A 141 7.19 2.78 15.44
C VAL A 141 8.34 3.79 15.51
N GLN A 142 8.07 5.09 15.45
CA GLN A 142 9.07 6.13 15.69
C GLN A 142 9.56 6.18 17.14
N GLU A 143 8.81 5.60 18.06
CA GLU A 143 9.18 5.50 19.48
C GLU A 143 9.89 4.18 19.80
N ASN A 144 9.90 3.22 18.87
CA ASN A 144 10.56 1.92 19.06
C ASN A 144 12.08 2.09 19.15
N LYS A 145 12.64 1.73 20.31
CA LYS A 145 14.08 1.81 20.61
C LYS A 145 14.82 0.49 20.37
N VAL A 146 14.10 -0.58 20.05
CA VAL A 146 14.68 -1.91 19.81
C VAL A 146 15.05 -2.07 18.34
N ARG A 147 14.15 -1.68 17.42
CA ARG A 147 14.37 -1.74 15.97
C ARG A 147 13.66 -0.59 15.26
N SER A 148 14.22 -0.19 14.13
CA SER A 148 13.58 0.76 13.21
C SER A 148 12.55 0.07 12.33
N TRP A 149 11.35 0.65 12.29
CA TRP A 149 10.25 0.24 11.44
C TRP A 149 9.67 1.47 10.73
N TYR A 150 9.16 1.29 9.52
CA TYR A 150 8.69 2.36 8.65
C TYR A 150 7.35 2.02 8.02
N HIS A 151 6.65 3.01 7.46
CA HIS A 151 5.36 2.82 6.79
C HIS A 151 5.40 3.32 5.35
N ALA A 152 4.80 2.54 4.44
CA ALA A 152 4.68 2.90 3.03
C ALA A 152 4.14 4.35 2.86
N PRO A 153 4.74 5.20 2.02
CA PRO A 153 4.29 6.58 1.85
C PRO A 153 3.00 6.65 1.01
N TRP A 154 2.39 7.83 0.93
CA TRP A 154 1.24 8.11 0.03
C TRP A 154 -0.06 7.35 0.28
N MET A 155 -0.17 6.60 1.39
CA MET A 155 -1.43 5.97 1.80
C MET A 155 -2.41 6.96 2.46
N HIS A 156 -2.04 8.23 2.68
CA HIS A 156 -2.95 9.28 3.15
C HIS A 156 -3.83 9.85 2.04
N TYR A 157 -3.41 9.66 0.79
CA TYR A 157 -4.11 10.12 -0.40
C TYR A 157 -4.86 8.94 -1.04
N ARG A 158 -5.84 9.23 -1.89
CA ARG A 158 -6.65 8.22 -2.56
C ARG A 158 -7.02 8.62 -3.97
N ASP A 159 -6.81 7.70 -4.90
CA ASP A 159 -7.53 7.70 -6.17
C ASP A 159 -9.03 7.38 -5.93
N PRO A 160 -9.98 8.23 -6.37
CA PRO A 160 -11.42 7.98 -6.24
C PRO A 160 -11.89 6.63 -6.79
N ASN A 161 -11.14 6.05 -7.74
CA ASN A 161 -11.41 4.75 -8.35
C ASN A 161 -10.70 3.59 -7.65
N SER A 162 -9.79 3.87 -6.71
CA SER A 162 -9.15 2.86 -5.88
C SER A 162 -10.11 2.33 -4.82
N SER A 163 -9.98 1.02 -4.57
CA SER A 163 -10.58 0.32 -3.43
C SER A 163 -9.79 0.52 -2.13
N CYS A 164 -8.54 1.01 -2.22
CA CYS A 164 -7.75 1.38 -1.04
C CYS A 164 -8.23 2.73 -0.51
N THR A 165 -8.19 2.88 0.81
CA THR A 165 -8.61 4.12 1.48
C THR A 165 -7.45 4.85 2.13
N GLU A 166 -7.64 6.14 2.34
CA GLU A 166 -6.74 7.04 3.06
C GLU A 166 -6.53 6.57 4.50
N ARG A 167 -5.32 6.75 5.04
CA ARG A 167 -5.04 6.54 6.45
C ARG A 167 -5.95 7.37 7.35
N GLU A 168 -6.50 6.75 8.38
CA GLU A 168 -7.20 7.45 9.47
C GLU A 168 -6.21 8.14 10.43
N PRO A 169 -6.63 9.18 11.18
CA PRO A 169 -5.72 10.11 11.82
C PRO A 169 -5.24 9.71 13.23
N ILE A 170 -5.76 8.63 13.83
CA ILE A 170 -5.44 8.26 15.23
C ILE A 170 -4.26 7.29 15.32
N ASN A 171 -4.21 6.31 14.42
CA ASN A 171 -3.23 5.22 14.36
C ASN A 171 -2.73 4.92 12.93
N GLY A 172 -3.24 5.63 11.91
CA GLY A 172 -2.77 5.48 10.53
C GLY A 172 -3.36 4.27 9.80
N PHE A 173 -4.46 3.69 10.29
CA PHE A 173 -5.06 2.52 9.67
C PHE A 173 -5.71 2.85 8.31
N THR A 174 -5.64 1.89 7.38
CA THR A 174 -6.39 1.86 6.13
C THR A 174 -7.51 0.83 6.22
N PHE A 175 -8.64 1.09 5.56
CA PHE A 175 -9.72 0.13 5.42
C PHE A 175 -9.28 -1.03 4.53
N GLU A 176 -9.55 -2.24 4.99
CA GLU A 176 -9.31 -3.48 4.29
C GLU A 176 -10.64 -4.06 3.78
N ARG A 177 -10.60 -5.24 3.16
CA ARG A 177 -11.81 -5.97 2.80
C ARG A 177 -12.73 -6.07 4.02
N ALA A 178 -14.00 -5.69 3.86
CA ALA A 178 -15.01 -5.96 4.88
C ALA A 178 -15.33 -7.46 4.93
N THR A 179 -15.40 -8.04 6.13
CA THR A 179 -15.79 -9.45 6.31
C THR A 179 -17.31 -9.57 6.19
N PRO A 180 -17.84 -10.31 5.20
CA PRO A 180 -19.27 -10.57 5.07
C PRO A 180 -19.87 -11.20 6.34
N ALA A 181 -21.15 -10.93 6.59
CA ALA A 181 -21.89 -11.57 7.67
C ALA A 181 -21.78 -13.10 7.57
N PHE A 182 -21.62 -13.73 8.72
CA PHE A 182 -21.47 -15.18 8.91
C PHE A 182 -20.24 -15.80 8.24
N GLU A 183 -19.29 -15.03 7.69
CA GLU A 183 -18.13 -15.61 7.02
C GLU A 183 -17.20 -16.33 8.01
N PHE A 184 -16.84 -15.68 9.12
CA PHE A 184 -15.91 -16.25 10.09
C PHE A 184 -16.62 -17.02 11.21
N SER A 185 -17.70 -16.46 11.76
CA SER A 185 -18.43 -17.04 12.89
C SER A 185 -19.94 -17.05 12.63
N ASP A 186 -20.64 -18.08 13.10
CA ASP A 186 -22.12 -18.15 13.03
C ASP A 186 -22.82 -17.09 13.90
N LYS A 187 -22.07 -16.41 14.77
CA LYS A 187 -22.53 -15.27 15.60
C LYS A 187 -22.29 -13.91 14.95
N GLN A 188 -21.47 -13.85 13.91
CA GLN A 188 -21.13 -12.62 13.22
C GLN A 188 -22.23 -12.22 12.23
N ASP A 189 -23.39 -11.82 12.74
CA ASP A 189 -24.61 -11.56 11.95
C ASP A 189 -24.59 -10.28 11.10
N GLN A 190 -23.56 -9.45 11.26
CA GLN A 190 -23.33 -8.25 10.49
C GLN A 190 -22.02 -8.30 9.71
N LYS A 191 -21.95 -7.52 8.64
CA LYS A 191 -20.70 -7.24 7.95
C LYS A 191 -19.77 -6.44 8.88
N LEU A 192 -18.51 -6.83 8.96
CA LEU A 192 -17.49 -6.16 9.77
C LEU A 192 -16.54 -5.34 8.90
N GLN A 193 -16.17 -4.15 9.39
CA GLN A 193 -15.08 -3.36 8.82
C GLN A 193 -13.75 -3.85 9.38
N ASN A 194 -12.79 -4.09 8.50
CA ASN A 194 -11.42 -4.41 8.89
C ASN A 194 -10.51 -3.23 8.56
N TRP A 195 -9.53 -3.01 9.44
CA TRP A 195 -8.69 -1.82 9.46
C TRP A 195 -7.29 -2.19 9.86
N ALA A 196 -6.30 -1.64 9.15
CA ALA A 196 -4.95 -2.17 9.24
C ALA A 196 -3.85 -1.15 9.00
N ILE A 197 -2.67 -1.45 9.52
CA ILE A 197 -1.45 -0.70 9.23
C ILE A 197 -0.28 -1.68 9.07
N GLY A 198 0.54 -1.42 8.06
CA GLY A 198 1.72 -2.20 7.73
C GLY A 198 3.01 -1.51 8.14
N PHE A 199 3.99 -2.30 8.53
CA PHE A 199 5.30 -1.89 9.01
C PHE A 199 6.39 -2.64 8.27
N TYR A 200 7.46 -1.93 7.90
CA TYR A 200 8.57 -2.46 7.09
C TYR A 200 9.90 -2.18 7.78
N ASN A 201 10.84 -3.13 7.74
CA ASN A 201 12.25 -2.90 8.11
C ASN A 201 13.16 -2.70 6.88
N ALA A 202 12.62 -2.24 5.75
CA ALA A 202 13.30 -2.29 4.45
C ALA A 202 13.71 -0.93 3.88
N THR A 203 14.77 -0.97 3.06
CA THR A 203 15.41 0.19 2.39
C THR A 203 14.80 0.55 1.04
N VAL A 204 14.04 -0.37 0.42
CA VAL A 204 13.51 -0.23 -0.95
C VAL A 204 12.72 1.07 -1.11
N PHE A 205 11.99 1.50 -0.09
CA PHE A 205 11.29 2.78 -0.10
C PHE A 205 12.24 3.98 -0.04
N GLY A 206 13.34 3.91 0.70
CA GLY A 206 14.32 4.99 0.77
C GLY A 206 14.98 5.26 -0.57
N ASP A 207 15.30 4.20 -1.33
CA ASP A 207 15.87 4.36 -2.67
C ASP A 207 14.82 4.85 -3.68
N MET A 208 13.62 4.28 -3.66
CA MET A 208 12.52 4.70 -4.54
C MET A 208 12.10 6.16 -4.30
N TRP A 209 12.10 6.61 -3.05
CA TRP A 209 11.62 7.95 -2.65
C TRP A 209 12.77 8.88 -2.22
N LYS A 210 14.00 8.59 -2.66
CA LYS A 210 15.19 9.42 -2.39
C LYS A 210 14.99 10.88 -2.81
N ASP A 211 14.29 11.07 -3.93
CA ASP A 211 13.68 12.33 -4.33
C ASP A 211 12.14 12.17 -4.28
N PRO A 212 11.46 12.68 -3.25
CA PRO A 212 9.99 12.62 -3.17
C PRO A 212 9.26 13.32 -4.32
N ASP A 213 9.94 14.22 -5.03
CA ASP A 213 9.38 14.98 -6.15
C ASP A 213 9.44 14.17 -7.44
N ASN A 214 10.46 13.31 -7.55
CA ASN A 214 10.72 12.43 -8.68
C ASN A 214 11.09 11.00 -8.22
N PRO A 215 10.16 10.29 -7.54
CA PRO A 215 10.38 8.92 -7.12
C PRO A 215 10.67 8.00 -8.30
N ASP A 216 11.62 7.07 -8.11
CA ASP A 216 12.09 6.18 -9.15
C ASP A 216 11.45 4.78 -9.01
N PHE A 217 10.55 4.46 -9.93
CA PHE A 217 10.03 3.11 -10.15
C PHE A 217 10.26 2.65 -11.60
N SER A 218 11.40 3.02 -12.18
CA SER A 218 11.81 2.63 -13.53
C SER A 218 12.22 1.16 -13.65
N GLU A 219 12.63 0.54 -12.54
CA GLU A 219 13.02 -0.87 -12.48
C GLU A 219 12.22 -1.69 -11.49
N ASN A 220 12.26 -3.01 -11.69
CA ASN A 220 11.71 -3.98 -10.76
C ASN A 220 12.31 -3.74 -9.37
N LYS A 221 11.43 -3.71 -8.36
CA LYS A 221 11.88 -3.68 -6.98
C LYS A 221 12.24 -5.08 -6.54
N HIS A 222 13.18 -5.14 -5.61
CA HIS A 222 13.64 -6.37 -4.97
C HIS A 222 13.92 -6.01 -3.52
N PHE A 223 13.18 -6.62 -2.60
CA PHE A 223 13.46 -6.52 -1.18
C PHE A 223 14.61 -7.46 -0.82
N PRO A 224 15.60 -7.01 -0.05
CA PRO A 224 16.73 -7.85 0.32
C PRO A 224 16.30 -8.98 1.26
N GLU A 225 17.04 -10.09 1.19
CA GLU A 225 16.96 -11.20 2.16
C GLU A 225 16.98 -10.68 3.58
N GLY A 226 16.02 -11.10 4.41
CA GLY A 226 15.89 -10.59 5.78
C GLY A 226 14.94 -9.40 5.95
N THR A 227 14.42 -8.89 4.84
CA THR A 227 13.25 -8.01 4.89
C THR A 227 12.11 -8.72 5.60
N CYS A 228 11.46 -7.99 6.49
CA CYS A 228 10.23 -8.35 7.17
C CYS A 228 9.22 -7.22 7.02
N VAL A 229 8.02 -7.62 6.66
CA VAL A 229 6.82 -6.79 6.66
C VAL A 229 5.85 -7.43 7.62
N PHE A 230 5.23 -6.65 8.49
CA PHE A 230 4.10 -7.14 9.28
C PHE A 230 2.98 -6.12 9.34
N LYS A 231 1.79 -6.61 9.62
CA LYS A 231 0.56 -5.82 9.61
C LYS A 231 -0.28 -6.21 10.79
N ILE A 232 -0.78 -5.22 11.54
CA ILE A 232 -1.84 -5.48 12.52
C ILE A 232 -3.19 -5.16 11.88
N LEU A 233 -4.15 -6.06 12.04
CA LEU A 233 -5.51 -5.91 11.54
C LEU A 233 -6.49 -6.00 12.69
N LEU A 234 -7.37 -5.01 12.75
CA LEU A 234 -8.42 -4.93 13.73
C LEU A 234 -9.77 -4.77 13.05
N ASN A 235 -10.84 -5.19 13.72
CA ASN A 235 -12.20 -5.06 13.22
C ASN A 235 -13.13 -4.39 14.24
N ASN A 236 -14.31 -3.96 13.78
CA ASN A 236 -15.31 -3.32 14.62
C ASN A 236 -16.31 -4.31 15.26
N SER A 237 -15.94 -5.59 15.37
CA SER A 237 -16.82 -6.61 15.97
C SER A 237 -17.11 -6.33 17.45
N THR A 238 -18.24 -6.84 17.95
CA THR A 238 -18.45 -7.01 19.40
C THR A 238 -18.01 -8.41 19.86
N LYS A 239 -17.86 -8.60 21.19
CA LYS A 239 -17.55 -9.92 21.76
C LYS A 239 -18.68 -10.94 21.53
N GLU A 240 -19.91 -10.48 21.32
CA GLU A 240 -21.05 -11.33 20.98
C GLU A 240 -20.97 -11.79 19.52
N GLN A 241 -20.55 -10.91 18.62
CA GLN A 241 -20.40 -11.21 17.19
C GLN A 241 -19.20 -12.10 16.89
N MET A 242 -18.09 -11.88 17.61
CA MET A 242 -16.84 -12.64 17.47
C MET A 242 -16.35 -13.12 18.83
N PRO A 243 -16.95 -14.18 19.40
CA PRO A 243 -16.59 -14.65 20.74
C PRO A 243 -15.12 -15.01 20.91
N ILE A 244 -14.44 -15.45 19.86
CA ILE A 244 -12.99 -15.73 19.85
C ILE A 244 -12.12 -14.50 20.13
N GLN A 245 -12.64 -13.29 19.87
CA GLN A 245 -11.98 -11.99 20.09
C GLN A 245 -12.26 -11.38 21.48
N ASP A 246 -12.96 -12.09 22.37
CA ASP A 246 -13.18 -11.60 23.72
C ASP A 246 -11.85 -11.46 24.47
N GLY A 247 -11.59 -10.25 24.98
CA GLY A 247 -10.31 -9.87 25.61
C GLY A 247 -9.19 -9.52 24.62
N ALA A 248 -9.47 -9.36 23.32
CA ALA A 248 -8.48 -8.89 22.35
C ALA A 248 -7.98 -7.47 22.66
N PRO A 249 -6.71 -7.15 22.32
CA PRO A 249 -6.25 -5.77 22.31
C PRO A 249 -7.18 -4.85 21.52
N GLU A 250 -7.47 -3.68 22.09
CA GLU A 250 -8.35 -2.68 21.51
C GLU A 250 -7.56 -1.43 21.09
N MET A 251 -7.87 -0.89 19.91
CA MET A 251 -7.36 0.40 19.44
C MET A 251 -8.50 1.24 18.88
N HIS A 252 -8.37 2.56 18.90
CA HIS A 252 -9.36 3.47 18.34
C HIS A 252 -8.99 3.93 16.94
N ALA A 253 -9.99 4.18 16.10
CA ALA A 253 -9.80 4.64 14.73
C ALA A 253 -10.98 5.51 14.27
N VAL A 254 -10.73 6.44 13.37
CA VAL A 254 -11.83 7.09 12.61
C VAL A 254 -12.22 6.16 11.47
N ILE A 255 -13.32 5.43 11.65
CA ILE A 255 -13.76 4.41 10.69
C ILE A 255 -14.80 4.94 9.69
N SER A 256 -15.29 4.07 8.82
CA SER A 256 -16.30 4.47 7.84
C SER A 256 -17.69 4.46 8.46
N LYS A 257 -18.56 5.37 7.99
CA LYS A 257 -19.98 5.40 8.35
C LYS A 257 -20.72 4.16 7.81
N SER A 258 -20.25 3.59 6.69
CA SER A 258 -20.80 2.36 6.12
C SER A 258 -19.80 1.22 6.20
N THR A 259 -20.29 -0.02 6.11
CA THR A 259 -19.47 -1.22 6.16
C THR A 259 -18.86 -1.61 4.81
N ASP A 260 -19.09 -0.84 3.74
CA ASP A 260 -18.94 -1.37 2.37
C ASP A 260 -17.67 -0.94 1.65
N ASN A 261 -17.20 0.29 1.85
CA ASN A 261 -16.18 0.84 0.97
C ASN A 261 -15.12 1.70 1.66
N GLY A 262 -15.27 1.94 2.96
CA GLY A 262 -14.33 2.77 3.69
C GLY A 262 -14.29 4.24 3.25
N LYS A 263 -15.15 4.72 2.33
CA LYS A 263 -14.96 6.04 1.71
C LYS A 263 -15.43 7.19 2.60
N GLU A 264 -16.65 7.06 3.14
CA GLU A 264 -17.22 8.11 3.99
C GLU A 264 -16.80 7.86 5.45
N ARG A 265 -15.95 8.72 6.00
CA ARG A 265 -15.46 8.61 7.38
C ARG A 265 -16.45 9.18 8.39
N ASN A 266 -16.53 8.58 9.57
CA ASN A 266 -17.11 9.23 10.74
C ASN A 266 -16.15 10.30 11.30
N ASN A 267 -16.50 10.93 12.41
CA ASN A 267 -15.72 12.01 13.02
C ASN A 267 -15.45 11.77 14.53
N TYR A 268 -15.49 10.52 14.96
CA TYR A 268 -15.31 10.13 16.36
C TYR A 268 -14.48 8.83 16.47
N PRO A 269 -13.76 8.62 17.58
CA PRO A 269 -12.94 7.44 17.79
C PRO A 269 -13.83 6.20 17.93
N SER A 270 -13.78 5.30 16.95
CA SER A 270 -14.47 4.01 16.99
C SER A 270 -13.52 2.93 17.49
N LYS A 271 -14.03 2.07 18.37
CA LYS A 271 -13.27 0.98 18.97
C LYS A 271 -13.12 -0.18 17.97
N LEU A 272 -11.90 -0.68 17.85
CA LEU A 272 -11.53 -1.84 17.04
C LEU A 272 -10.83 -2.89 17.90
N ARG A 273 -10.95 -4.17 17.52
CA ARG A 273 -10.37 -5.34 18.20
C ARG A 273 -9.45 -6.11 17.27
N LEU A 274 -8.28 -6.51 17.78
CA LEU A 274 -7.31 -7.32 17.03
C LEU A 274 -7.95 -8.60 16.52
N ILE A 275 -7.92 -8.83 15.21
CA ILE A 275 -8.38 -10.07 14.57
C ILE A 275 -7.21 -10.88 14.03
N GLN A 276 -6.25 -10.23 13.36
CA GLN A 276 -5.11 -10.91 12.75
C GLN A 276 -3.84 -10.06 12.78
N VAL A 277 -2.69 -10.74 12.69
CA VAL A 277 -1.38 -10.14 12.48
C VAL A 277 -0.72 -10.84 11.30
N ASP A 278 -0.63 -10.16 10.18
CA ASP A 278 -0.02 -10.71 8.97
C ASP A 278 1.49 -10.43 8.98
N PHE A 279 2.26 -11.31 8.36
CA PHE A 279 3.66 -11.06 8.06
C PHE A 279 4.07 -11.64 6.72
N ALA A 280 5.11 -11.04 6.13
CA ALA A 280 5.81 -11.57 4.98
C ALA A 280 7.30 -11.30 5.19
N VAL A 281 8.14 -12.32 4.96
CA VAL A 281 9.58 -12.19 5.05
C VAL A 281 10.24 -12.64 3.76
N VAL A 282 11.31 -11.95 3.35
CA VAL A 282 12.15 -12.41 2.24
C VAL A 282 13.02 -13.54 2.76
N ASP A 283 12.80 -14.71 2.21
CA ASP A 283 13.57 -15.92 2.46
C ASP A 283 13.87 -16.59 1.12
N PRO A 284 15.13 -16.54 0.65
CA PRO A 284 15.49 -17.04 -0.68
C PRO A 284 15.36 -18.56 -0.81
N ARG A 285 15.13 -19.29 0.29
CA ARG A 285 14.82 -20.73 0.25
C ARG A 285 13.44 -20.97 -0.34
N ALA A 286 12.53 -19.98 -0.29
CA ALA A 286 11.18 -20.09 -0.83
C ALA A 286 11.16 -19.98 -2.37
N PRO A 287 10.34 -20.79 -3.08
CA PRO A 287 10.21 -20.72 -4.55
C PRO A 287 9.86 -19.33 -5.10
N ILE A 288 9.08 -18.54 -4.37
CA ILE A 288 8.70 -17.16 -4.75
C ILE A 288 9.60 -16.09 -4.12
N GLY A 289 10.61 -16.48 -3.32
CA GLY A 289 11.50 -15.59 -2.56
C GLY A 289 10.89 -14.99 -1.30
N TRP A 290 9.64 -15.30 -1.00
CA TRP A 290 8.90 -14.81 0.15
C TRP A 290 8.20 -15.95 0.90
N VAL A 291 8.16 -15.85 2.22
CA VAL A 291 7.29 -16.65 3.09
C VAL A 291 6.26 -15.72 3.71
N PHE A 292 4.99 -15.97 3.42
CA PHE A 292 3.84 -15.30 4.03
C PHE A 292 3.34 -16.09 5.22
N GLY A 293 2.80 -15.40 6.21
CA GLY A 293 2.11 -16.01 7.33
C GLY A 293 1.13 -15.05 7.97
N THR A 294 0.25 -15.59 8.79
CA THR A 294 -0.70 -14.79 9.56
C THR A 294 -1.03 -15.46 10.87
N PHE A 295 -1.15 -14.65 11.91
CA PHE A 295 -1.67 -15.05 13.19
C PHE A 295 -3.11 -14.57 13.33
N MET A 296 -3.93 -15.32 14.06
CA MET A 296 -5.24 -14.85 14.49
C MET A 296 -5.30 -14.71 15.99
N PHE A 297 -6.09 -13.75 16.47
CA PHE A 297 -6.37 -13.66 17.90
C PHE A 297 -7.18 -14.87 18.36
N ASN A 298 -6.75 -15.48 19.45
CA ASN A 298 -7.40 -16.63 20.06
C ASN A 298 -7.50 -16.42 21.58
N LYS A 299 -8.70 -16.11 22.08
CA LYS A 299 -8.90 -15.91 23.53
C LYS A 299 -8.48 -17.10 24.40
N HIS A 300 -8.48 -18.31 23.83
CA HIS A 300 -8.16 -19.57 24.50
C HIS A 300 -6.67 -19.89 24.49
N HIS A 301 -5.84 -19.06 23.84
CA HIS A 301 -4.40 -19.23 23.84
C HIS A 301 -3.85 -19.16 25.27
N SER A 302 -2.82 -19.97 25.56
CA SER A 302 -2.29 -20.16 26.92
C SER A 302 -1.53 -18.94 27.48
N LYS A 303 -1.09 -18.04 26.60
CA LYS A 303 -0.39 -16.81 26.99
C LYS A 303 -1.31 -15.87 27.75
N LYS A 304 -0.76 -15.17 28.75
CA LYS A 304 -1.52 -14.26 29.61
C LYS A 304 -1.72 -12.89 28.97
N GLU A 305 -0.66 -12.33 28.39
CA GLU A 305 -0.69 -11.00 27.78
C GLU A 305 -1.59 -11.01 26.53
N PRO A 306 -2.55 -10.06 26.39
CA PRO A 306 -3.49 -10.04 25.27
C PRO A 306 -2.84 -10.02 23.89
N TRP A 307 -1.72 -9.30 23.72
CA TRP A 307 -1.00 -9.28 22.45
C TRP A 307 -0.33 -10.62 22.11
N ASP A 308 -0.06 -11.47 23.10
CA ASP A 308 0.55 -12.79 22.89
C ASP A 308 -0.50 -13.91 22.72
N LYS A 309 -1.80 -13.58 22.77
CA LYS A 309 -2.89 -14.52 22.53
C LYS A 309 -3.16 -14.73 21.04
N LEU A 310 -2.12 -15.14 20.33
CA LEU A 310 -2.09 -15.30 18.89
C LEU A 310 -1.78 -16.76 18.54
N THR A 311 -2.65 -17.38 17.75
CA THR A 311 -2.41 -18.71 17.14
C THR A 311 -1.96 -18.48 15.70
N LEU A 312 -0.82 -19.06 15.30
CA LEU A 312 -0.38 -19.06 13.91
C LEU A 312 -1.42 -19.80 13.06
N VAL A 313 -1.96 -19.15 12.02
CA VAL A 313 -2.93 -19.78 11.10
C VAL A 313 -2.20 -20.70 10.11
N GLY A 314 -1.06 -20.23 9.59
CA GLY A 314 -0.27 -20.99 8.64
C GLY A 314 0.86 -20.18 8.02
N LEU A 315 1.65 -20.87 7.19
CA LEU A 315 2.71 -20.31 6.36
C LEU A 315 2.46 -20.64 4.89
N GLN A 316 2.94 -19.80 3.98
CA GLN A 316 2.91 -20.04 2.53
C GLN A 316 4.19 -19.52 1.89
N TRP A 317 4.89 -20.41 1.18
CA TRP A 317 6.15 -20.12 0.47
C TRP A 317 6.04 -20.34 -1.04
N GLY A 318 4.87 -20.76 -1.51
CA GLY A 318 4.51 -20.88 -2.92
C GLY A 318 2.99 -20.98 -3.09
N ASN A 319 2.53 -21.12 -4.33
CA ASN A 319 1.13 -21.12 -4.71
C ASN A 319 0.65 -22.49 -5.24
N ASP A 320 1.50 -23.52 -5.26
CA ASP A 320 1.19 -24.85 -5.80
C ASP A 320 0.54 -24.77 -7.20
N PRO A 321 1.25 -24.30 -8.25
CA PRO A 321 0.65 -23.98 -9.56
C PRO A 321 0.00 -25.16 -10.30
N LEU A 322 0.31 -26.39 -9.87
CA LEU A 322 -0.26 -27.63 -10.43
C LEU A 322 -1.39 -28.20 -9.57
N PHE A 323 -1.68 -27.62 -8.40
CA PHE A 323 -2.75 -28.08 -7.51
C PHE A 323 -4.07 -27.39 -7.86
N THR A 324 -4.82 -28.02 -8.76
CA THR A 324 -6.06 -27.49 -9.34
C THR A 324 -7.30 -27.82 -8.51
N GLN A 325 -8.45 -27.27 -8.87
CA GLN A 325 -9.75 -27.67 -8.27
C GLN A 325 -10.00 -29.18 -8.44
N LYS A 326 -9.65 -29.74 -9.60
CA LYS A 326 -9.80 -31.18 -9.87
C LYS A 326 -8.95 -32.01 -8.92
N ASP A 327 -7.79 -31.52 -8.50
CA ASP A 327 -6.95 -32.20 -7.52
C ASP A 327 -7.53 -32.09 -6.11
N TYR A 328 -8.00 -30.90 -5.72
CA TYR A 328 -8.65 -30.69 -4.44
C TYR A 328 -9.92 -31.56 -4.27
N ASP A 329 -10.72 -31.71 -5.32
CA ASP A 329 -11.95 -32.51 -5.30
C ASP A 329 -11.70 -34.02 -5.16
N LYS A 330 -10.45 -34.50 -5.29
CA LYS A 330 -10.08 -35.90 -5.05
C LYS A 330 -10.13 -36.20 -3.55
N THR A 331 -11.31 -36.47 -3.02
CA THR A 331 -11.44 -36.86 -1.61
C THR A 331 -10.87 -38.26 -1.34
N PHE A 332 -10.32 -38.48 -0.14
CA PHE A 332 -9.81 -39.78 0.29
C PHE A 332 -10.18 -40.10 1.75
N GLY A 333 -10.09 -41.38 2.08
CA GLY A 333 -10.35 -41.89 3.43
C GLY A 333 -11.83 -41.84 3.87
N PRO A 334 -12.15 -42.34 5.07
CA PRO A 334 -13.53 -42.46 5.54
C PRO A 334 -14.19 -41.12 5.90
N LYS A 335 -13.39 -40.04 5.98
CA LYS A 335 -13.85 -38.67 6.30
C LYS A 335 -13.97 -37.76 5.06
N ASN A 336 -13.77 -38.30 3.85
CA ASN A 336 -13.73 -37.52 2.61
C ASN A 336 -12.74 -36.34 2.68
N GLU A 337 -11.52 -36.61 3.13
CA GLU A 337 -10.48 -35.59 3.29
C GLU A 337 -9.98 -35.10 1.93
N HIS A 338 -9.72 -33.80 1.81
CA HIS A 338 -9.15 -33.21 0.61
C HIS A 338 -7.62 -33.31 0.60
N PRO A 339 -6.97 -33.44 -0.56
CA PRO A 339 -5.52 -33.35 -0.66
C PRO A 339 -5.07 -31.95 -0.25
N LYS A 340 -3.87 -31.86 0.32
CA LYS A 340 -3.31 -30.60 0.80
C LYS A 340 -2.30 -30.04 -0.20
N PRO A 341 -2.26 -28.71 -0.40
CA PRO A 341 -1.12 -28.03 -1.03
C PRO A 341 0.20 -28.36 -0.32
N LYS A 342 1.32 -28.30 -1.05
CA LYS A 342 2.67 -28.63 -0.57
C LYS A 342 3.51 -27.40 -0.25
N GLU A 343 3.19 -26.25 -0.84
CA GLU A 343 3.94 -25.00 -0.66
C GLU A 343 3.29 -24.08 0.38
N CYS A 344 2.47 -24.68 1.26
CA CYS A 344 1.94 -24.03 2.43
C CYS A 344 1.66 -25.04 3.55
N TRP A 345 1.62 -24.53 4.77
CA TRP A 345 1.25 -25.27 5.96
C TRP A 345 0.13 -24.53 6.69
N ILE A 346 -0.89 -25.27 7.13
CA ILE A 346 -2.00 -24.75 7.94
C ILE A 346 -1.90 -25.38 9.33
N ASN A 347 -1.95 -24.55 10.36
CA ASN A 347 -1.97 -25.01 11.74
C ASN A 347 -3.26 -25.80 12.02
N PRO A 348 -3.17 -27.06 12.48
CA PRO A 348 -4.34 -27.83 12.87
C PRO A 348 -5.23 -27.14 13.92
N GLU A 349 -4.64 -26.45 14.90
CA GLU A 349 -5.40 -25.69 15.91
C GLU A 349 -6.22 -24.57 15.26
N ALA A 350 -5.64 -23.88 14.27
CA ALA A 350 -6.36 -22.84 13.55
C ALA A 350 -7.55 -23.42 12.79
N GLU A 351 -7.36 -24.53 12.10
CA GLU A 351 -8.45 -25.22 11.38
C GLU A 351 -9.56 -25.69 12.33
N GLU A 352 -9.23 -26.20 13.51
CA GLU A 352 -10.21 -26.54 14.55
C GLU A 352 -11.02 -25.32 14.99
N ILE A 353 -10.38 -24.16 15.19
CA ILE A 353 -11.04 -22.91 15.53
C ILE A 353 -12.00 -22.49 14.40
N ARG A 354 -11.56 -22.52 13.14
CA ARG A 354 -12.39 -22.17 11.98
C ARG A 354 -13.68 -23.01 11.94
N ILE A 355 -13.55 -24.32 12.17
CA ILE A 355 -14.69 -25.25 12.20
C ILE A 355 -15.59 -24.96 13.41
N LYS A 356 -15.00 -24.72 14.58
CA LYS A 356 -15.72 -24.46 15.84
C LYS A 356 -16.52 -23.16 15.83
N GLU A 357 -16.01 -22.13 15.16
CA GLU A 357 -16.70 -20.85 14.95
C GLU A 357 -17.90 -20.97 13.99
N LYS A 358 -17.98 -22.06 13.21
CA LYS A 358 -19.13 -22.38 12.34
C LYS A 358 -19.46 -21.29 11.31
N GLY A 359 -18.47 -20.50 10.91
CA GLY A 359 -18.60 -19.57 9.79
C GLY A 359 -18.85 -20.30 8.46
N THR A 360 -19.29 -19.54 7.46
CA THR A 360 -19.58 -20.04 6.11
C THR A 360 -18.32 -20.22 5.26
N ARG A 361 -17.17 -19.67 5.67
CA ARG A 361 -15.92 -19.87 4.94
C ARG A 361 -15.54 -21.37 4.92
N PRO A 362 -15.22 -21.95 3.75
CA PRO A 362 -14.95 -23.38 3.64
C PRO A 362 -13.51 -23.77 4.05
N PHE A 363 -12.58 -22.82 3.98
CA PHE A 363 -11.15 -22.98 4.23
C PHE A 363 -10.52 -21.61 4.53
N TRP A 364 -9.22 -21.59 4.85
CA TRP A 364 -8.45 -20.37 5.02
C TRP A 364 -8.26 -19.64 3.68
N GLY A 365 -7.59 -20.26 2.72
CA GLY A 365 -7.46 -19.81 1.33
C GLY A 365 -7.83 -20.90 0.33
N TRP A 366 -7.95 -20.51 -0.94
CA TRP A 366 -8.56 -21.33 -1.98
C TRP A 366 -7.90 -22.71 -2.10
N ASN A 367 -8.74 -23.75 -2.02
CA ASN A 367 -8.34 -25.17 -2.03
C ASN A 367 -7.33 -25.53 -0.93
N GLY A 368 -7.54 -25.00 0.28
CA GLY A 368 -6.72 -25.34 1.45
C GLY A 368 -5.38 -24.62 1.52
N ARG A 369 -5.14 -23.63 0.64
CA ARG A 369 -3.99 -22.73 0.74
C ARG A 369 -4.12 -21.78 1.93
N MET A 370 -3.03 -21.08 2.27
CA MET A 370 -3.00 -20.15 3.39
C MET A 370 -3.60 -18.79 3.03
N ASN A 371 -4.45 -18.28 3.92
CA ASN A 371 -4.94 -16.90 3.89
C ASN A 371 -5.40 -16.48 5.30
N GLY A 372 -5.54 -15.18 5.55
CA GLY A 372 -5.93 -14.68 6.86
C GLY A 372 -7.42 -14.83 7.23
N PRO A 373 -7.75 -14.62 8.52
CA PRO A 373 -9.12 -14.47 9.02
C PRO A 373 -10.01 -13.49 8.26
N ALA A 374 -9.49 -12.31 7.93
CA ALA A 374 -10.23 -11.21 7.30
C ALA A 374 -10.10 -11.17 5.77
N ASP A 375 -9.17 -11.97 5.22
CA ASP A 375 -8.86 -11.99 3.80
C ASP A 375 -9.90 -12.75 2.99
N ASN A 376 -9.87 -12.53 1.67
CA ASN A 376 -10.82 -13.19 0.78
C ASN A 376 -10.41 -14.66 0.56
N TYR A 377 -11.15 -15.61 1.13
CA TYR A 377 -10.80 -17.03 1.03
C TYR A 377 -10.73 -17.55 -0.40
N ILE A 378 -11.28 -16.88 -1.41
CA ILE A 378 -11.12 -17.26 -2.83
C ILE A 378 -9.71 -17.02 -3.39
N SER A 379 -8.82 -16.39 -2.61
CA SER A 379 -7.39 -16.25 -2.90
C SER A 379 -6.53 -16.97 -1.83
N ALA A 380 -5.23 -16.76 -1.91
CA ALA A 380 -4.25 -17.09 -0.88
C ALA A 380 -3.37 -15.84 -0.65
N CYS A 381 -2.59 -15.77 0.43
CA CYS A 381 -1.73 -14.60 0.71
C CYS A 381 -0.84 -14.27 -0.48
N ALA A 382 -0.08 -15.25 -0.98
CA ALA A 382 0.83 -15.04 -2.11
C ALA A 382 0.08 -14.70 -3.41
N SER A 383 -1.11 -15.24 -3.66
CA SER A 383 -1.88 -14.93 -4.89
C SER A 383 -2.58 -13.57 -4.83
N CYS A 384 -3.01 -13.13 -3.63
CA CYS A 384 -3.65 -11.83 -3.41
C CYS A 384 -2.66 -10.67 -3.53
N HIS A 385 -1.46 -10.85 -2.96
CA HIS A 385 -0.37 -9.89 -3.10
C HIS A 385 0.19 -9.92 -4.52
N SER A 386 0.31 -11.14 -5.09
CA SER A 386 0.95 -11.41 -6.37
C SER A 386 2.28 -10.66 -6.47
N THR A 387 2.77 -10.32 -7.65
CA THR A 387 4.00 -9.55 -7.77
C THR A 387 3.81 -8.09 -7.37
N SER A 388 2.56 -7.60 -7.41
CA SER A 388 2.19 -6.17 -7.40
C SER A 388 2.96 -5.38 -8.49
N THR A 389 2.36 -4.38 -9.12
CA THR A 389 3.01 -3.75 -10.29
C THR A 389 2.87 -2.25 -10.35
N SER A 390 3.87 -1.58 -10.92
CA SER A 390 3.93 -0.13 -11.12
C SER A 390 2.71 0.46 -11.85
N HIS A 391 1.99 -0.35 -12.62
CA HIS A 391 0.77 0.02 -13.35
C HIS A 391 -0.22 -1.16 -13.34
N PRO A 392 -1.54 -0.92 -13.51
CA PRO A 392 -2.49 -1.98 -13.81
C PRO A 392 -2.00 -2.81 -15.00
N MET A 393 -2.08 -4.13 -14.86
CA MET A 393 -1.51 -5.07 -15.82
C MET A 393 -2.49 -5.36 -16.96
N PRO A 394 -2.22 -4.97 -18.22
CA PRO A 394 -3.13 -5.24 -19.31
C PRO A 394 -3.27 -6.74 -19.56
N ASN A 395 -4.49 -7.23 -19.74
CA ASN A 395 -4.76 -8.65 -20.04
C ASN A 395 -4.88 -8.93 -21.55
N GLY A 396 -4.49 -7.97 -22.39
CA GLY A 396 -4.59 -8.05 -23.85
C GLY A 396 -6.00 -7.89 -24.41
N LYS A 397 -7.03 -7.74 -23.56
CA LYS A 397 -8.41 -7.45 -23.96
C LYS A 397 -8.71 -5.95 -23.83
N PHE A 398 -9.83 -5.55 -24.41
CA PHE A 398 -10.36 -4.20 -24.28
C PHE A 398 -11.79 -4.26 -23.75
N LYS A 399 -12.14 -3.33 -22.87
CA LYS A 399 -13.51 -3.10 -22.42
C LYS A 399 -13.99 -1.72 -22.83
N THR A 400 -15.29 -1.54 -22.90
CA THR A 400 -15.91 -0.24 -23.16
C THR A 400 -16.25 0.42 -21.83
N VAL A 401 -15.67 1.59 -21.57
CA VAL A 401 -15.99 2.46 -20.43
C VAL A 401 -16.36 3.83 -20.98
N ASP A 402 -17.56 4.31 -20.65
CA ASP A 402 -18.11 5.59 -21.14
C ASP A 402 -18.00 5.76 -22.67
N GLY A 403 -18.31 4.68 -23.41
CA GLY A 403 -18.25 4.65 -24.87
C GLY A 403 -16.83 4.58 -25.47
N LYS A 404 -15.77 4.54 -24.65
CA LYS A 404 -14.38 4.42 -25.10
C LYS A 404 -13.84 3.01 -24.87
N LYS A 405 -13.12 2.48 -25.87
CA LYS A 405 -12.33 1.25 -25.69
C LYS A 405 -11.10 1.55 -24.84
N VAL A 406 -11.01 0.90 -23.69
CA VAL A 406 -9.87 0.97 -22.79
C VAL A 406 -9.29 -0.43 -22.61
N ALA A 407 -7.97 -0.53 -22.46
CA ALA A 407 -7.33 -1.80 -22.15
C ALA A 407 -7.94 -2.37 -20.86
N ASP A 408 -8.31 -3.65 -20.89
CA ASP A 408 -8.74 -4.35 -19.70
C ASP A 408 -7.52 -4.91 -18.97
N ASN A 409 -7.63 -5.04 -17.65
CA ASN A 409 -6.51 -5.39 -16.78
C ASN A 409 -6.80 -6.66 -16.00
N TYR A 410 -5.75 -7.40 -15.65
CA TYR A 410 -5.86 -8.45 -14.65
C TYR A 410 -6.27 -7.85 -13.30
N SER A 411 -7.22 -8.49 -12.63
CA SER A 411 -7.52 -8.20 -11.22
C SER A 411 -6.37 -8.72 -10.33
N LEU A 412 -6.18 -8.13 -9.15
CA LEU A 412 -5.17 -8.58 -8.18
C LEU A 412 -5.56 -9.88 -7.47
N VAL A 413 -6.85 -10.20 -7.47
CA VAL A 413 -7.41 -11.45 -6.93
C VAL A 413 -8.21 -12.17 -8.01
N PRO A 414 -8.38 -13.50 -7.90
CA PRO A 414 -9.34 -14.22 -8.72
C PRO A 414 -10.74 -13.57 -8.66
N PRO A 415 -11.44 -13.38 -9.78
CA PRO A 415 -12.77 -12.77 -9.79
C PRO A 415 -13.83 -13.59 -9.03
N LEU A 416 -14.72 -12.91 -8.29
CA LEU A 416 -15.82 -13.52 -7.51
C LEU A 416 -16.83 -14.33 -8.35
N THR A 417 -16.93 -14.04 -9.65
CA THR A 417 -17.76 -14.82 -10.59
C THR A 417 -17.17 -16.20 -10.86
N MET A 418 -15.91 -16.42 -10.52
CA MET A 418 -15.32 -17.74 -10.33
C MET A 418 -15.83 -18.24 -8.98
N GLN A 419 -17.08 -18.72 -8.98
CA GLN A 419 -17.68 -19.30 -7.78
C GLN A 419 -16.75 -20.39 -7.21
N SER A 420 -16.93 -20.77 -5.95
CA SER A 420 -16.37 -22.01 -5.39
C SER A 420 -16.80 -23.29 -6.15
N ARG A 421 -17.57 -23.13 -7.23
CA ARG A 421 -17.75 -24.05 -8.35
C ARG A 421 -17.97 -23.25 -9.65
N PRO A 422 -17.07 -23.36 -10.63
CA PRO A 422 -17.51 -23.58 -11.98
C PRO A 422 -16.82 -24.88 -12.42
N LEU A 423 -17.57 -25.98 -12.47
CA LEU A 423 -17.13 -27.07 -13.32
C LEU A 423 -16.91 -26.45 -14.71
N PRO A 424 -15.71 -26.59 -15.31
CA PRO A 424 -15.52 -26.24 -16.71
C PRO A 424 -16.66 -26.91 -17.48
N LYS A 425 -17.33 -26.16 -18.36
CA LYS A 425 -18.31 -26.79 -19.25
C LYS A 425 -17.55 -27.86 -20.03
N GLU A 426 -18.09 -29.06 -20.08
CA GLU A 426 -17.52 -30.17 -20.83
C GLU A 426 -17.33 -29.70 -22.29
N GLY A 427 -16.07 -29.45 -22.68
CA GLY A 427 -15.72 -28.80 -23.96
C GLY A 427 -14.76 -27.61 -23.88
N ASP A 428 -14.55 -26.98 -22.72
CA ASP A 428 -13.51 -25.94 -22.53
C ASP A 428 -12.08 -26.52 -22.48
N ASN A 429 -11.97 -27.85 -22.57
CA ASN A 429 -10.75 -28.65 -22.49
C ASN A 429 -9.89 -28.61 -23.76
N LYS A 430 -9.49 -27.43 -24.24
CA LYS A 430 -8.37 -27.38 -25.20
C LYS A 430 -7.01 -27.03 -24.60
N LYS A 431 -6.90 -26.65 -23.32
CA LYS A 431 -5.61 -26.46 -22.62
C LYS A 431 -5.81 -26.78 -21.13
N GLY A 432 -5.00 -27.65 -20.55
CA GLY A 432 -5.23 -28.33 -19.26
C GLY A 432 -5.19 -27.47 -18.00
N TRP A 433 -5.23 -26.14 -18.12
CA TRP A 433 -5.09 -25.19 -17.03
C TRP A 433 -6.40 -24.44 -16.78
N ASP A 434 -6.87 -24.47 -15.54
CA ASP A 434 -7.95 -23.60 -15.10
C ASP A 434 -7.47 -22.14 -15.11
N SER A 435 -8.23 -21.24 -15.73
CA SER A 435 -7.97 -19.80 -15.73
C SER A 435 -7.77 -19.19 -14.33
N VAL A 436 -8.31 -19.82 -13.28
CA VAL A 436 -8.07 -19.45 -11.87
C VAL A 436 -6.59 -19.61 -11.52
N MET A 437 -5.94 -20.66 -12.01
CA MET A 437 -4.55 -21.00 -11.68
C MET A 437 -3.56 -19.94 -12.16
N LEU A 438 -3.99 -19.02 -13.02
CA LEU A 438 -3.21 -17.83 -13.41
C LEU A 438 -2.69 -17.04 -12.22
N TYR A 439 -3.53 -16.94 -11.19
CA TYR A 439 -3.24 -16.22 -9.96
C TYR A 439 -2.41 -17.04 -8.98
N PHE A 440 -2.30 -18.36 -9.18
CA PHE A 440 -1.60 -19.28 -8.30
C PHE A 440 -0.27 -19.77 -8.91
N ARG A 441 0.38 -18.92 -9.72
CA ARG A 441 1.75 -19.17 -10.19
C ARG A 441 2.77 -18.84 -9.11
N ASN A 442 3.89 -19.56 -9.15
CA ASN A 442 5.10 -19.17 -8.44
C ASN A 442 5.87 -18.18 -9.31
N VAL A 443 5.57 -16.90 -9.15
CA VAL A 443 6.33 -15.83 -9.80
C VAL A 443 7.47 -15.44 -8.86
N PRO A 444 8.74 -15.52 -9.28
CA PRO A 444 9.86 -15.20 -8.40
C PRO A 444 9.83 -13.73 -7.93
N SER A 445 10.44 -13.48 -6.77
CA SER A 445 10.65 -12.13 -6.22
C SER A 445 11.19 -11.15 -7.28
N GLY A 446 10.57 -9.97 -7.33
CA GLY A 446 10.84 -8.88 -8.27
C GLY A 446 10.63 -9.20 -9.76
N VAL A 447 10.06 -10.36 -10.11
CA VAL A 447 9.58 -10.63 -11.47
C VAL A 447 8.16 -10.06 -11.61
N PRO A 448 7.81 -9.34 -12.71
CA PRO A 448 6.44 -8.93 -12.96
C PRO A 448 5.52 -10.11 -13.29
N PHE A 449 4.25 -10.04 -12.90
CA PHE A 449 3.29 -11.14 -13.08
C PHE A 449 3.15 -11.65 -14.53
N ASP A 450 3.18 -10.76 -15.52
CA ASP A 450 3.03 -11.08 -16.95
C ASP A 450 4.36 -11.38 -17.65
N GLU A 451 5.50 -11.25 -16.97
CA GLU A 451 6.81 -11.63 -17.52
C GLU A 451 6.80 -13.12 -17.85
N GLY A 452 7.15 -13.46 -19.07
CA GLY A 452 7.18 -14.85 -19.52
C GLY A 452 5.80 -15.52 -19.67
N LEU A 453 4.69 -14.81 -19.49
CA LEU A 453 3.36 -15.42 -19.58
C LEU A 453 2.85 -15.43 -21.03
N ASP A 454 2.70 -16.61 -21.64
CA ASP A 454 1.94 -16.74 -22.89
C ASP A 454 0.43 -16.78 -22.57
N PRO A 455 -0.37 -15.77 -22.97
CA PRO A 455 -1.82 -15.76 -22.72
C PRO A 455 -2.56 -16.93 -23.38
N ASN A 456 -1.96 -17.51 -24.43
CA ASN A 456 -2.51 -18.68 -25.10
C ASN A 456 -2.03 -19.98 -24.48
N ASN A 457 -0.94 -20.00 -23.72
CA ASN A 457 -0.46 -21.21 -23.05
C ASN A 457 0.20 -20.85 -21.71
N PRO A 458 -0.60 -20.48 -20.69
CA PRO A 458 -0.07 -19.96 -19.44
C PRO A 458 0.71 -21.01 -18.62
N GLU A 459 0.63 -22.29 -19.01
CA GLU A 459 1.38 -23.40 -18.42
C GLU A 459 2.87 -23.37 -18.76
N VAL A 460 3.25 -22.80 -19.92
CA VAL A 460 4.63 -22.83 -20.43
C VAL A 460 5.19 -21.42 -20.46
N PRO A 461 6.19 -21.10 -19.60
CA PRO A 461 6.86 -19.82 -19.64
C PRO A 461 7.48 -19.57 -21.01
N ASN A 462 7.19 -18.41 -21.61
CA ASN A 462 7.80 -17.95 -22.83
C ASN A 462 8.75 -16.78 -22.54
N PRO A 463 10.07 -17.01 -22.41
CA PRO A 463 11.04 -15.98 -22.01
C PRO A 463 11.16 -14.80 -22.97
N SER A 464 10.62 -14.90 -24.20
CA SER A 464 10.57 -13.78 -25.14
C SER A 464 9.52 -12.72 -24.78
N ILE A 465 8.56 -13.05 -23.92
CA ILE A 465 7.52 -12.12 -23.47
C ILE A 465 8.08 -11.29 -22.32
N LYS A 466 8.30 -9.99 -22.60
CA LYS A 466 8.76 -9.00 -21.64
C LYS A 466 7.61 -8.18 -21.11
N SER A 467 7.53 -8.08 -19.78
CA SER A 467 6.54 -7.26 -19.12
C SER A 467 6.76 -5.78 -19.44
N LYS A 468 5.65 -5.06 -19.60
CA LYS A 468 5.66 -3.60 -19.74
C LYS A 468 5.54 -2.88 -18.40
N VAL A 469 5.36 -3.63 -17.32
CA VAL A 469 5.22 -3.10 -15.97
C VAL A 469 6.35 -3.62 -15.10
N LYS A 470 6.72 -2.83 -14.10
CA LYS A 470 7.72 -3.21 -13.12
C LYS A 470 7.08 -3.83 -11.89
N SER A 471 7.73 -4.85 -11.32
CA SER A 471 7.32 -5.54 -10.10
C SER A 471 7.54 -4.68 -8.87
N ALA A 472 6.58 -4.69 -7.94
CA ALA A 472 6.71 -4.14 -6.60
C ALA A 472 7.12 -5.22 -5.57
N ASP A 473 7.48 -6.42 -6.06
CA ASP A 473 7.98 -7.54 -5.27
C ASP A 473 7.08 -7.90 -4.10
N TYR A 474 5.84 -8.27 -4.44
CA TYR A 474 4.79 -8.66 -3.50
C TYR A 474 4.32 -7.57 -2.51
N SER A 475 4.88 -6.35 -2.59
CA SER A 475 4.50 -5.23 -1.74
C SER A 475 3.31 -4.44 -2.32
N LEU A 476 2.10 -4.84 -1.93
CA LEU A 476 0.87 -4.16 -2.34
C LEU A 476 0.83 -2.70 -1.87
N GLN A 477 1.29 -2.38 -0.65
CA GLN A 477 1.30 -0.98 -0.19
C GLN A 477 2.30 -0.11 -0.96
N LEU A 478 3.41 -0.68 -1.47
CA LEU A 478 4.32 0.05 -2.36
C LEU A 478 3.61 0.40 -3.67
N GLN A 479 2.95 -0.57 -4.30
CA GLN A 479 2.14 -0.32 -5.50
C GLN A 479 1.07 0.75 -5.23
N VAL A 480 0.31 0.64 -4.13
CA VAL A 480 -0.80 1.55 -3.83
C VAL A 480 -0.27 2.96 -3.59
N GLY A 481 0.79 3.13 -2.80
CA GLY A 481 1.43 4.42 -2.58
C GLY A 481 1.92 5.06 -3.89
N TRP A 482 2.51 4.25 -4.78
CA TRP A 482 2.91 4.70 -6.12
C TRP A 482 1.73 5.15 -6.99
N ALA A 483 0.63 4.39 -7.00
CA ALA A 483 -0.57 4.74 -7.74
C ALA A 483 -1.17 6.06 -7.22
N ASN A 484 -1.24 6.22 -5.90
CA ASN A 484 -1.71 7.45 -5.24
C ASN A 484 -0.84 8.66 -5.59
N TYR A 485 0.50 8.53 -5.57
CA TYR A 485 1.40 9.60 -6.00
C TYR A 485 1.17 10.01 -7.45
N LYS A 486 1.09 9.05 -8.38
CA LYS A 486 0.84 9.35 -9.80
C LYS A 486 -0.50 10.06 -9.98
N LYS A 487 -1.53 9.61 -9.27
CA LYS A 487 -2.85 10.24 -9.31
C LYS A 487 -2.80 11.68 -8.80
N TRP A 488 -2.18 11.88 -7.64
CA TRP A 488 -1.96 13.22 -7.10
C TRP A 488 -1.19 14.11 -8.09
N LYS A 489 -0.14 13.59 -8.73
CA LYS A 489 0.67 14.34 -9.70
C LYS A 489 -0.17 14.75 -10.92
N GLU A 490 -0.98 13.85 -11.47
CA GLU A 490 -1.92 14.13 -12.57
C GLU A 490 -2.89 15.26 -12.21
N GLU A 491 -3.53 15.17 -11.05
CA GLU A 491 -4.51 16.17 -10.60
C GLU A 491 -3.89 17.55 -10.35
N ASN A 492 -2.67 17.59 -9.78
CA ASN A 492 -2.02 18.85 -9.45
C ASN A 492 -1.30 19.48 -10.66
N SER A 493 -0.76 18.69 -11.58
CA SER A 493 -0.27 19.22 -12.86
C SER A 493 -1.39 19.88 -13.67
N THR A 494 -2.62 19.34 -13.62
CA THR A 494 -3.79 19.94 -14.30
C THR A 494 -4.23 21.25 -13.63
N LYS A 495 -4.23 21.33 -12.30
CA LYS A 495 -4.57 22.56 -11.56
C LYS A 495 -3.55 23.68 -11.79
N VAL A 496 -2.27 23.36 -11.85
CA VAL A 496 -1.26 24.39 -12.12
C VAL A 496 -1.30 24.84 -13.57
N GLN A 497 -1.56 23.94 -14.52
CA GLN A 497 -1.83 24.32 -15.92
C GLN A 497 -3.06 25.22 -16.06
N SER A 498 -4.15 24.97 -15.32
CA SER A 498 -5.34 25.83 -15.37
C SER A 498 -5.10 27.21 -14.73
N LEU A 499 -4.31 27.30 -13.66
CA LEU A 499 -3.87 28.57 -13.06
C LEU A 499 -2.96 29.38 -14.01
N VAL A 500 -2.02 28.72 -14.69
CA VAL A 500 -1.15 29.35 -15.70
C VAL A 500 -1.95 29.78 -16.93
N GLN A 501 -2.89 28.97 -17.41
CA GLN A 501 -3.80 29.36 -18.50
C GLN A 501 -4.69 30.53 -18.09
N GLY A 502 -5.27 30.51 -16.90
CA GLY A 502 -6.07 31.62 -16.36
C GLY A 502 -5.27 32.92 -16.26
N THR A 503 -3.99 32.84 -15.88
CA THR A 503 -3.09 34.01 -15.83
C THR A 503 -2.74 34.50 -17.24
N LYS A 504 -2.56 33.61 -18.22
CA LYS A 504 -2.42 33.97 -19.66
C LYS A 504 -3.67 34.69 -20.20
N TYR A 505 -4.87 34.30 -19.78
CA TYR A 505 -6.11 34.98 -20.19
C TYR A 505 -6.22 36.38 -19.58
N VAL A 506 -5.84 36.56 -18.31
CA VAL A 506 -5.83 37.89 -17.66
C VAL A 506 -4.80 38.83 -18.31
N ILE A 507 -3.62 38.31 -18.70
CA ILE A 507 -2.61 39.09 -19.44
C ILE A 507 -3.06 39.37 -20.89
N GLY A 508 -3.89 38.49 -21.48
CA GLY A 508 -4.40 38.64 -22.85
C GLY A 508 -5.58 39.61 -23.01
N THR A 509 -6.34 39.87 -21.95
CA THR A 509 -7.49 40.80 -21.99
C THR A 509 -7.10 42.25 -21.73
N ASP A 510 -6.02 42.52 -21.00
CA ASP A 510 -5.57 43.89 -20.69
C ASP A 510 -4.76 44.56 -21.82
N VAL A 511 -4.51 43.87 -22.94
CA VAL A 511 -3.74 44.39 -24.09
C VAL A 511 -4.63 44.84 -25.27
N ARG A 512 -5.96 44.72 -25.17
CA ARG A 512 -6.90 45.21 -26.22
C ARG A 512 -7.54 46.58 -25.93
N GLY A 513 -7.20 47.23 -24.82
CA GLY A 513 -7.77 48.54 -24.44
C GLY A 513 -6.81 49.74 -24.56
N ALA A 514 -5.55 49.54 -24.96
CA ALA A 514 -4.50 50.57 -24.89
C ALA A 514 -3.95 50.98 -26.27
N SER A 515 -4.77 50.95 -27.32
CA SER A 515 -4.37 51.39 -28.67
C SER A 515 -5.02 52.70 -29.14
N ASP A 516 -5.67 53.46 -28.26
CA ASP A 516 -6.43 54.66 -28.68
C ASP A 516 -6.08 55.97 -27.94
N LEU A 517 -4.86 56.07 -27.41
CA LEU A 517 -4.34 57.30 -26.81
C LEU A 517 -2.99 57.70 -27.41
N SER A 518 -2.98 57.86 -28.73
CA SER A 518 -1.95 58.68 -29.40
C SER A 518 -2.47 59.26 -30.72
N GLN A 519 -3.61 59.95 -30.68
CA GLN A 519 -3.91 60.93 -31.71
C GLN A 519 -4.51 62.21 -31.11
N ARG A 520 -3.70 63.28 -31.21
CA ARG A 520 -4.09 64.67 -31.46
C ARG A 520 -4.60 65.49 -30.27
N ASP A 521 -3.63 66.09 -29.59
CA ASP A 521 -3.56 67.54 -29.44
C ASP A 521 -3.88 68.25 -30.78
N GLN A 522 -4.95 69.04 -30.84
CA GLN A 522 -5.09 70.23 -31.69
C GLN A 522 -6.42 70.97 -31.42
N GLY A 523 -6.33 72.21 -30.93
CA GLY A 523 -7.42 73.22 -30.98
C GLY A 523 -8.02 73.57 -29.61
N ARG A 524 -7.49 74.56 -28.88
CA ARG A 524 -7.89 75.99 -28.86
C ARG A 524 -9.35 76.30 -28.44
N GLN A 525 -9.40 77.17 -27.43
CA GLN A 525 -10.37 78.23 -27.12
C GLN A 525 -11.57 77.97 -26.16
N GLU A 526 -11.47 78.71 -25.06
CA GLU A 526 -12.47 79.62 -24.46
C GLU A 526 -13.73 79.06 -23.77
N GLY A 527 -13.81 79.36 -22.46
CA GLY A 527 -14.92 80.14 -21.93
C GLY A 527 -16.10 79.39 -21.30
N PRO A 528 -16.84 80.01 -20.37
CA PRO A 528 -17.43 79.34 -19.20
C PRO A 528 -18.96 79.21 -19.27
N GLU A 529 -19.53 78.52 -18.27
CA GLU A 529 -20.87 78.68 -17.64
C GLU A 529 -21.47 77.29 -17.30
N ASN A 530 -21.66 76.94 -16.02
CA ASN A 530 -22.77 77.28 -15.09
C ASN A 530 -24.06 76.44 -15.28
N GLN A 531 -24.56 75.94 -14.13
CA GLN A 531 -25.92 75.48 -13.81
C GLN A 531 -26.30 74.03 -14.19
N VAL A 532 -26.53 73.13 -13.22
CA VAL A 532 -27.73 72.86 -12.37
C VAL A 532 -28.57 71.71 -12.97
N GLU A 533 -28.95 70.81 -12.06
CA GLU A 533 -29.79 69.59 -12.16
C GLU A 533 -29.17 68.31 -12.73
#